data_AF-A0A8T0FXY3-F1
#
_entry.id   AF-A0A8T0FXY3-F1
#
_cell.length_a   1.000
_cell.length_b   1.000
_cell.length_c   1.000
_cell.angle_alpha   90.00
_cell.angle_beta   90.00
_cell.angle_gamma   90.00
#
_symmetry.space_group_name_H-M   'P 1'
#
loop_
_entity.id
_entity.type
_entity.pdbx_description
1 polymer ?
#
loop_
_entity_poly.entity_id
_entity_poly.type
_entity_poly.pdbx_seq_one_letter_code
_entity_poly.pdbx_strand_id
1 'polypeptide(L)'
;MSVEKMDVKANYCDFFEGTEKLLEIWFGRRQESNSLNCDLRSIPRTTWEKILQIVKCTIISFKKNDYIDAYVLSESSMFVSKSRIILKTCGSTTLLKAVKPLIYVVRDLTDFDVVLDIFYSRKNFMRPELQDKPHTSFEDETEALDQLFDGSAYCLGRINRDCWYLYTLNPLEDFIGVQVPDQTLEVIMEKLDPKVMKIFTKEVCSTAKEATQKSGIDKLMPGLAIDDYLFDPCGYSMNGLFKGGYYVTIHITPEPGYSYVSFETNYPQESYSDLINRYKFVLPGKFKCFIANKLSVASLSNCLTHKVDFKGFCRKELQFSHFKNYDLTYALFAKAPRRALVWRTPAQAYVRDCLLPGIRHGARSIMLRAAISWFSAGPIVALKERTSGEKNRQILADQMHLMVRISFPAGDRIFQVDNAPVFAACQLTNTGLKLSI
;
A
#
# COMPACT_ATOMS: atom_id res chain seq x y z
N MET A 1 -54.47 14.95 18.25
CA MET A 1 -53.37 13.97 18.43
C MET A 1 -52.73 13.73 17.08
N SER A 2 -51.69 14.51 16.81
CA SER A 2 -50.83 14.40 15.63
C SER A 2 -49.88 13.22 15.83
N VAL A 3 -50.01 12.20 14.99
CA VAL A 3 -49.05 11.10 14.92
C VAL A 3 -47.80 11.65 14.24
N GLU A 4 -46.74 11.86 15.02
CA GLU A 4 -45.41 12.16 14.51
C GLU A 4 -44.98 11.06 13.53
N LYS A 5 -44.75 11.46 12.28
CA LYS A 5 -43.92 10.67 11.36
C LYS A 5 -42.53 10.61 11.97
N MET A 6 -42.17 9.47 12.54
CA MET A 6 -40.77 9.13 12.75
C MET A 6 -40.11 9.09 11.38
N ASP A 7 -39.44 10.19 11.05
CA ASP A 7 -38.56 10.31 9.91
C ASP A 7 -37.30 9.49 10.24
N VAL A 8 -37.38 8.17 10.03
CA VAL A 8 -36.22 7.27 10.09
C VAL A 8 -35.37 7.55 8.86
N LYS A 9 -34.66 8.68 8.88
CA LYS A 9 -33.56 8.92 7.95
C LYS A 9 -32.56 7.79 8.13
N ALA A 10 -32.39 7.04 7.04
CA ALA A 10 -31.31 6.12 6.72
C ALA A 10 -30.04 6.39 7.54
N ASN A 11 -29.76 5.50 8.51
CA ASN A 11 -28.51 5.48 9.28
C ASN A 11 -27.62 4.30 8.85
N TYR A 12 -27.79 3.79 7.63
CA TYR A 12 -26.78 2.93 7.01
C TYR A 12 -25.76 3.82 6.32
N CYS A 13 -24.55 3.83 6.86
CA CYS A 13 -23.39 4.57 6.36
C CYS A 13 -23.10 4.22 4.89
N ASP A 14 -22.95 5.25 4.06
CA ASP A 14 -22.31 5.22 2.74
C ASP A 14 -20.82 4.86 2.88
N PHE A 15 -20.49 3.64 3.31
CA PHE A 15 -19.12 3.14 3.43
C PHE A 15 -18.89 1.94 2.52
N PHE A 16 -17.78 1.98 1.78
CA PHE A 16 -17.30 0.88 0.98
C PHE A 16 -15.90 0.48 1.44
N GLU A 17 -15.70 -0.81 1.74
CA GLU A 17 -14.38 -1.33 2.11
C GLU A 17 -13.54 -1.54 0.85
N GLY A 18 -12.69 -0.55 0.52
CA GLY A 18 -11.76 -0.67 -0.61
C GLY A 18 -10.68 -1.73 -0.39
N THR A 19 -10.38 -2.08 0.86
CA THR A 19 -9.38 -3.10 1.21
C THR A 19 -9.72 -4.45 0.59
N GLU A 20 -8.81 -4.93 -0.25
CA GLU A 20 -9.00 -6.15 -1.02
C GLU A 20 -8.61 -7.41 -0.24
N LYS A 21 -9.31 -8.49 -0.57
CA LYS A 21 -8.97 -9.87 -0.26
C LYS A 21 -8.37 -10.47 -1.52
N LEU A 22 -7.16 -11.00 -1.45
CA LEU A 22 -6.47 -11.61 -2.57
C LEU A 22 -6.32 -13.11 -2.31
N LEU A 23 -6.72 -13.91 -3.28
CA LEU A 23 -6.50 -15.35 -3.31
C LEU A 23 -5.78 -15.74 -4.58
N GLU A 24 -4.64 -16.40 -4.43
CA GLU A 24 -3.90 -17.04 -5.50
C GLU A 24 -3.79 -18.53 -5.20
N ILE A 25 -4.17 -19.39 -6.14
CA ILE A 25 -4.03 -20.84 -6.00
C ILE A 25 -3.32 -21.40 -7.23
N TRP A 26 -2.28 -22.20 -6.96
CA TRP A 26 -1.55 -22.95 -7.96
C TRP A 26 -1.97 -24.41 -7.92
N PHE A 27 -2.27 -24.96 -9.08
CA PHE A 27 -2.65 -26.36 -9.26
C PHE A 27 -1.56 -27.10 -10.01
N GLY A 28 -1.45 -28.39 -9.74
CA GLY A 28 -0.47 -29.27 -10.36
C GLY A 28 -0.97 -30.70 -10.42
N ARG A 29 -0.04 -31.58 -10.80
CA ARG A 29 -0.29 -33.01 -10.82
C ARG A 29 0.86 -33.76 -10.15
N ARG A 30 0.55 -34.77 -9.35
CA ARG A 30 1.57 -35.57 -8.63
C ARG A 30 2.41 -36.45 -9.55
N GLN A 31 1.82 -36.97 -10.63
CA GLN A 31 2.51 -37.81 -11.61
C GLN A 31 2.60 -37.11 -12.95
N GLU A 32 3.69 -37.28 -13.68
CA GLU A 32 3.75 -36.87 -15.08
C GLU A 32 2.94 -37.83 -15.96
N SER A 33 2.05 -37.27 -16.77
CA SER A 33 1.24 -37.96 -17.77
C SER A 33 1.00 -37.01 -18.94
N ASN A 34 0.79 -37.56 -20.14
CA ASN A 34 0.56 -36.78 -21.36
C ASN A 34 -0.85 -36.18 -21.45
N SER A 35 -1.58 -36.06 -20.32
CA SER A 35 -2.92 -35.47 -20.38
C SER A 35 -2.89 -34.03 -20.87
N LEU A 36 -3.74 -33.76 -21.86
CA LEU A 36 -3.96 -32.45 -22.44
C LEU A 36 -5.00 -31.63 -21.63
N ASN A 37 -5.64 -32.21 -20.62
CA ASN A 37 -6.71 -31.57 -19.83
C ASN A 37 -6.21 -30.85 -18.55
N CYS A 38 -4.92 -30.50 -18.49
CA CYS A 38 -4.34 -29.71 -17.40
C CYS A 38 -4.29 -28.21 -17.77
N ASP A 39 -5.46 -27.59 -17.93
CA ASP A 39 -5.58 -26.17 -18.22
C ASP A 39 -6.85 -25.60 -17.57
N LEU A 40 -6.73 -24.74 -16.56
CA LEU A 40 -7.89 -24.14 -15.88
C LEU A 40 -8.75 -23.31 -16.84
N ARG A 41 -8.20 -22.82 -17.95
CA ARG A 41 -8.94 -22.03 -18.95
C ARG A 41 -9.88 -22.89 -19.78
N SER A 42 -9.78 -24.22 -19.69
CA SER A 42 -10.77 -25.14 -20.28
C SER A 42 -12.08 -25.16 -19.49
N ILE A 43 -12.07 -24.70 -18.22
CA ILE A 43 -13.26 -24.65 -17.37
C ILE A 43 -14.27 -23.67 -18.01
N PRO A 44 -15.53 -24.10 -18.23
CA PRO A 44 -16.53 -23.25 -18.84
C PRO A 44 -16.77 -21.95 -18.08
N ARG A 45 -16.94 -20.85 -18.81
CA ARG A 45 -17.29 -19.53 -18.23
C ARG A 45 -18.51 -19.59 -17.29
N THR A 46 -19.52 -20.37 -17.62
CA THR A 46 -20.72 -20.53 -16.78
C THR A 46 -20.41 -21.14 -15.40
N THR A 47 -19.34 -21.93 -15.29
CA THR A 47 -18.84 -22.45 -14.01
C THR A 47 -18.17 -21.34 -13.21
N TRP A 48 -17.35 -20.50 -13.86
CA TRP A 48 -16.77 -19.32 -13.23
C TRP A 48 -17.85 -18.35 -12.70
N GLU A 49 -18.89 -18.09 -13.49
CA GLU A 49 -20.02 -17.25 -13.09
C GLU A 49 -20.72 -17.80 -11.84
N LYS A 50 -20.91 -19.13 -11.74
CA LYS A 50 -21.47 -19.77 -10.54
C LYS A 50 -20.57 -19.63 -9.32
N ILE A 51 -19.25 -19.78 -9.47
CA ILE A 51 -18.29 -19.57 -8.36
C ILE A 51 -18.33 -18.10 -7.90
N LEU A 52 -18.34 -17.16 -8.84
CA LEU A 52 -18.38 -15.73 -8.53
C LEU A 52 -19.67 -15.31 -7.83
N GLN A 53 -20.81 -15.93 -8.19
CA GLN A 53 -22.08 -15.72 -7.49
C GLN A 53 -22.02 -16.09 -6.00
N ILE A 54 -21.27 -17.14 -5.61
CA ILE A 54 -21.09 -17.54 -4.21
C ILE A 54 -20.47 -16.40 -3.39
N VAL A 55 -19.54 -15.65 -4.01
CA VAL A 55 -18.82 -14.54 -3.38
C VAL A 55 -19.41 -13.17 -3.69
N LYS A 56 -20.65 -13.13 -4.21
CA LYS A 56 -21.41 -11.92 -4.56
C LYS A 56 -20.74 -11.04 -5.64
N CYS A 57 -20.02 -11.67 -6.58
CA CYS A 57 -19.36 -10.99 -7.69
C CYS A 57 -20.01 -11.34 -9.04
N THR A 58 -19.93 -10.43 -10.00
CA THR A 58 -20.34 -10.67 -11.39
C THR A 58 -19.22 -10.25 -12.36
N ILE A 59 -19.19 -10.85 -13.55
CA ILE A 59 -18.24 -10.50 -14.60
C ILE A 59 -18.79 -9.29 -15.37
N ILE A 60 -18.02 -8.20 -15.40
CA ILE A 60 -18.34 -6.99 -16.16
C ILE A 60 -17.74 -7.07 -17.57
N SER A 61 -16.43 -7.35 -17.63
CA SER A 61 -15.68 -7.39 -18.88
C SER A 61 -14.70 -8.57 -18.88
N PHE A 62 -14.27 -8.96 -20.07
CA PHE A 62 -13.39 -10.08 -20.29
C PHE A 62 -12.40 -9.78 -21.40
N LYS A 63 -11.12 -10.06 -21.13
CA LYS A 63 -10.05 -10.03 -22.13
C LYS A 63 -9.13 -11.22 -21.92
N LYS A 64 -8.58 -11.76 -23.02
CA LYS A 64 -7.64 -12.88 -22.98
C LYS A 64 -6.45 -12.71 -23.91
N ASN A 65 -5.43 -13.50 -23.66
CA ASN A 65 -4.36 -13.80 -24.62
C ASN A 65 -4.04 -15.31 -24.58
N ASP A 66 -2.94 -15.73 -25.22
CA ASP A 66 -2.57 -17.15 -25.32
C ASP A 66 -2.22 -17.82 -23.98
N TYR A 67 -2.05 -17.05 -22.91
CA TYR A 67 -1.54 -17.50 -21.60
C TYR A 67 -2.50 -17.25 -20.44
N ILE A 68 -3.34 -16.21 -20.51
CA ILE A 68 -4.17 -15.77 -19.39
C ILE A 68 -5.51 -15.21 -19.86
N ASP A 69 -6.55 -15.58 -19.13
CA ASP A 69 -7.91 -15.09 -19.20
C ASP A 69 -8.12 -14.10 -18.05
N ALA A 70 -8.50 -12.86 -18.34
CA ALA A 70 -8.70 -11.79 -17.35
C ALA A 70 -10.13 -11.28 -17.36
N TYR A 71 -10.69 -11.14 -16.16
CA TYR A 71 -12.07 -10.76 -15.92
C TYR A 71 -12.09 -9.53 -15.02
N VAL A 72 -12.66 -8.43 -15.52
CA VAL A 72 -13.01 -7.29 -14.65
C VAL A 72 -14.32 -7.65 -13.97
N LEU A 73 -14.34 -7.59 -12.63
CA LEU A 73 -15.49 -7.96 -11.83
C LEU A 73 -16.20 -6.72 -11.29
N SER A 74 -17.45 -6.91 -10.81
CA SER A 74 -18.18 -5.87 -10.07
C SER A 74 -17.45 -5.39 -8.82
N GLU A 75 -16.62 -6.25 -8.21
CA GLU A 75 -15.95 -5.99 -6.93
C GLU A 75 -14.45 -6.35 -7.01
N SER A 76 -13.73 -5.97 -8.07
CA SER A 76 -12.28 -6.16 -8.33
C SER A 76 -11.97 -7.02 -9.59
N SER A 77 -11.17 -8.09 -9.52
CA SER A 77 -10.65 -8.81 -10.69
C SER A 77 -10.43 -10.31 -10.49
N MET A 78 -10.47 -11.07 -11.59
CA MET A 78 -10.07 -12.48 -11.62
C MET A 78 -9.17 -12.76 -12.83
N PHE A 79 -8.13 -13.57 -12.62
CA PHE A 79 -7.21 -14.03 -13.65
C PHE A 79 -7.09 -15.55 -13.63
N VAL A 80 -7.17 -16.18 -14.80
CA VAL A 80 -7.05 -17.63 -14.95
C VAL A 80 -5.98 -17.93 -15.99
N SER A 81 -4.90 -18.58 -15.58
CA SER A 81 -3.87 -19.13 -16.47
C SER A 81 -3.99 -20.65 -16.52
N LYS A 82 -3.04 -21.32 -17.19
CA LYS A 82 -3.05 -22.79 -17.32
C LYS A 82 -3.19 -23.51 -15.98
N SER A 83 -2.47 -23.08 -14.96
CA SER A 83 -2.39 -23.79 -13.67
C SER A 83 -2.49 -22.85 -12.46
N ARG A 84 -2.82 -21.57 -12.68
CA ARG A 84 -3.00 -20.58 -11.62
C ARG A 84 -4.31 -19.86 -11.78
N ILE A 85 -5.01 -19.67 -10.68
CA ILE A 85 -6.10 -18.71 -10.56
C ILE A 85 -5.75 -17.66 -9.53
N ILE A 86 -6.06 -16.40 -9.86
CA ILE A 86 -6.01 -15.26 -8.95
C ILE A 86 -7.43 -14.70 -8.89
N LEU A 87 -8.01 -14.62 -7.70
CA LEU A 87 -9.28 -13.98 -7.44
C LEU A 87 -9.06 -12.88 -6.41
N LYS A 88 -9.36 -11.65 -6.78
CA LYS A 88 -9.30 -10.50 -5.90
C LYS A 88 -10.70 -9.92 -5.74
N THR A 89 -11.10 -9.65 -4.51
CA THR A 89 -12.42 -9.06 -4.22
C THR A 89 -12.35 -7.97 -3.14
N CYS A 90 -13.20 -6.95 -3.23
CA CYS A 90 -13.33 -5.88 -2.23
C CYS A 90 -14.75 -5.84 -1.63
N GLY A 91 -15.06 -4.80 -0.85
CA GLY A 91 -16.34 -4.64 -0.16
C GLY A 91 -16.58 -5.72 0.91
N SER A 92 -17.83 -6.17 1.00
CA SER A 92 -18.29 -7.23 1.92
C SER A 92 -18.37 -8.62 1.26
N THR A 93 -17.64 -8.81 0.15
CA THR A 93 -17.54 -10.09 -0.54
C THR A 93 -16.93 -11.16 0.38
N THR A 94 -17.38 -12.41 0.22
CA THR A 94 -16.98 -13.53 1.09
C THR A 94 -16.05 -14.50 0.37
N LEU A 95 -14.92 -13.96 -0.12
CA LEU A 95 -13.96 -14.63 -0.99
C LEU A 95 -13.67 -16.09 -0.62
N LEU A 96 -13.39 -16.37 0.66
CA LEU A 96 -12.97 -17.71 1.09
C LEU A 96 -14.06 -18.79 0.93
N LYS A 97 -15.33 -18.40 0.77
CA LYS A 97 -16.40 -19.34 0.42
C LYS A 97 -16.25 -19.94 -0.98
N ALA A 98 -15.47 -19.32 -1.86
CA ALA A 98 -15.17 -19.88 -3.19
C ALA A 98 -14.13 -21.01 -3.16
N VAL A 99 -13.28 -21.10 -2.14
CA VAL A 99 -12.11 -21.99 -2.14
C VAL A 99 -12.51 -23.47 -2.27
N LYS A 100 -13.43 -23.94 -1.44
CA LYS A 100 -13.89 -25.34 -1.48
C LYS A 100 -14.62 -25.70 -2.79
N PRO A 101 -15.61 -24.90 -3.28
CA PRO A 101 -16.20 -25.11 -4.60
C PRO A 101 -15.18 -25.10 -5.74
N LEU A 102 -14.20 -24.20 -5.68
CA LEU A 102 -13.15 -24.08 -6.69
C LEU A 102 -12.31 -25.35 -6.78
N ILE A 103 -11.83 -25.87 -5.64
CA ILE A 103 -11.06 -27.13 -5.61
C ILE A 103 -11.88 -28.28 -6.19
N TYR A 104 -13.18 -28.36 -5.85
CA TYR A 104 -14.07 -29.39 -6.39
C TYR A 104 -14.20 -29.29 -7.91
N VAL A 105 -14.46 -28.09 -8.43
CA VAL A 105 -14.57 -27.83 -9.87
C VAL A 105 -13.28 -28.17 -10.61
N VAL A 106 -12.12 -27.78 -10.07
CA VAL A 106 -10.83 -28.06 -10.70
C VAL A 106 -10.58 -29.56 -10.74
N ARG A 107 -10.84 -30.29 -9.65
CA ARG A 107 -10.68 -31.75 -9.61
C ARG A 107 -11.63 -32.50 -10.55
N ASP A 108 -12.84 -31.98 -10.76
CA ASP A 108 -13.89 -32.63 -11.57
C ASP A 108 -13.75 -32.35 -13.07
N LEU A 109 -13.33 -31.14 -13.44
CA LEU A 109 -13.30 -30.68 -14.83
C LEU A 109 -11.89 -30.68 -15.44
N THR A 110 -10.84 -30.85 -14.64
CA THR A 110 -9.45 -30.87 -15.10
C THR A 110 -8.70 -32.05 -14.49
N ASP A 111 -7.53 -32.34 -15.04
CA ASP A 111 -6.69 -33.43 -14.56
C ASP A 111 -5.70 -32.97 -13.46
N PHE A 112 -5.93 -31.81 -12.84
CA PHE A 112 -5.18 -31.37 -11.67
C PHE A 112 -5.62 -32.12 -10.41
N ASP A 113 -4.66 -32.73 -9.70
CA ASP A 113 -4.93 -33.58 -8.52
C ASP A 113 -4.31 -33.03 -7.22
N VAL A 114 -3.56 -31.94 -7.30
CA VAL A 114 -2.88 -31.33 -6.16
C VAL A 114 -2.87 -29.81 -6.26
N VAL A 115 -3.03 -29.15 -5.11
CA VAL A 115 -2.75 -27.72 -4.93
C VAL A 115 -1.27 -27.58 -4.61
N LEU A 116 -0.50 -26.91 -5.47
CA LEU A 116 0.95 -26.70 -5.30
C LEU A 116 1.28 -25.54 -4.36
N ASP A 117 0.37 -24.57 -4.26
CA ASP A 117 0.44 -23.51 -3.27
C ASP A 117 -0.90 -22.76 -3.21
N ILE A 118 -1.14 -22.10 -2.09
CA ILE A 118 -2.20 -21.12 -1.92
C ILE A 118 -1.60 -19.89 -1.26
N PHE A 119 -1.98 -18.70 -1.71
CA PHE A 119 -1.69 -17.44 -1.04
C PHE A 119 -3.02 -16.75 -0.82
N TYR A 120 -3.47 -16.68 0.42
CA TYR A 120 -4.55 -15.80 0.82
C TYR A 120 -3.96 -14.62 1.59
N SER A 121 -4.22 -13.40 1.13
CA SER A 121 -3.66 -12.23 1.78
C SER A 121 -4.56 -11.01 1.72
N ARG A 122 -4.39 -10.13 2.69
CA ARG A 122 -5.04 -8.81 2.72
C ARG A 122 -4.36 -7.86 3.69
N LYS A 123 -4.53 -6.56 3.46
CA LYS A 123 -4.30 -5.55 4.49
C LYS A 123 -5.38 -5.69 5.59
N ASN A 124 -5.10 -5.18 6.79
CA ASN A 124 -6.14 -4.98 7.79
C ASN A 124 -7.26 -4.06 7.27
N PHE A 125 -8.52 -4.44 7.48
CA PHE A 125 -9.70 -3.68 7.05
C PHE A 125 -9.81 -2.33 7.75
N MET A 126 -10.44 -1.36 7.10
CA MET A 126 -10.81 -0.09 7.74
C MET A 126 -11.97 -0.29 8.72
N ARG A 127 -12.94 -1.15 8.37
CA ARG A 127 -14.11 -1.50 9.21
C ARG A 127 -14.31 -3.02 9.28
N PRO A 128 -13.47 -3.75 10.05
CA PRO A 128 -13.59 -5.20 10.20
C PRO A 128 -14.98 -5.65 10.66
N GLU A 129 -15.68 -4.83 11.45
CA GLU A 129 -17.00 -5.13 12.00
C GLU A 129 -18.12 -5.20 10.95
N LEU A 130 -17.85 -4.76 9.71
CA LEU A 130 -18.80 -4.85 8.59
C LEU A 130 -18.59 -6.08 7.70
N GLN A 131 -17.58 -6.90 8.00
CA GLN A 131 -17.30 -8.10 7.22
C GLN A 131 -18.15 -9.28 7.69
N ASP A 132 -18.59 -10.11 6.74
CA ASP A 132 -19.30 -11.36 7.00
C ASP A 132 -18.31 -12.50 7.25
N LYS A 133 -18.68 -13.50 8.07
CA LYS A 133 -17.90 -14.74 8.21
C LYS A 133 -17.61 -15.39 6.84
N PRO A 134 -16.39 -15.89 6.59
CA PRO A 134 -15.28 -16.04 7.57
C PRO A 134 -14.36 -14.81 7.69
N HIS A 135 -14.69 -13.65 7.13
CA HIS A 135 -13.81 -12.49 7.04
C HIS A 135 -13.90 -11.49 8.20
N THR A 136 -14.50 -11.90 9.32
CA THR A 136 -14.69 -11.09 10.53
C THR A 136 -13.37 -10.84 11.27
N SER A 137 -12.39 -11.72 11.15
CA SER A 137 -11.05 -11.61 11.72
C SER A 137 -10.06 -12.43 10.89
N PHE A 138 -8.74 -12.26 11.10
CA PHE A 138 -7.77 -13.11 10.39
C PHE A 138 -7.71 -14.53 10.99
N GLU A 139 -8.08 -14.66 12.26
CA GLU A 139 -8.24 -15.93 12.95
C GLU A 139 -9.37 -16.76 12.33
N ASP A 140 -10.54 -16.17 12.06
CA ASP A 140 -11.67 -16.85 11.42
C ASP A 140 -11.32 -17.27 9.97
N GLU A 141 -10.54 -16.46 9.26
CA GLU A 141 -10.05 -16.76 7.91
C GLU A 141 -9.06 -17.92 7.91
N THR A 142 -8.17 -17.94 8.91
CA THR A 142 -7.19 -19.02 9.11
C THR A 142 -7.91 -20.32 9.47
N GLU A 143 -8.87 -20.29 10.41
CA GLU A 143 -9.67 -21.48 10.78
C GLU A 143 -10.43 -22.04 9.57
N ALA A 144 -10.97 -21.19 8.70
CA ALA A 144 -11.66 -21.63 7.48
C ALA A 144 -10.72 -22.31 6.48
N LEU A 145 -9.47 -21.83 6.37
CA LEU A 145 -8.46 -22.40 5.48
C LEU A 145 -7.84 -23.68 6.04
N ASP A 146 -7.64 -23.77 7.36
CA ASP A 146 -7.09 -24.95 8.05
C ASP A 146 -8.02 -26.17 7.98
N GLN A 147 -9.31 -25.97 7.69
CA GLN A 147 -10.22 -27.07 7.36
C GLN A 147 -9.90 -27.76 6.03
N LEU A 148 -9.12 -27.11 5.15
CA LEU A 148 -8.83 -27.56 3.80
C LEU A 148 -7.33 -27.84 3.58
N PHE A 149 -6.46 -27.13 4.31
CA PHE A 149 -5.03 -27.14 4.09
C PHE A 149 -4.24 -27.21 5.40
N ASP A 150 -3.05 -27.78 5.36
CA ASP A 150 -2.05 -27.68 6.43
C ASP A 150 -1.12 -26.49 6.12
N GLY A 151 -1.67 -25.29 6.31
CA GLY A 151 -0.99 -24.03 5.96
C GLY A 151 -0.38 -23.31 7.15
N SER A 152 0.07 -22.09 6.91
CA SER A 152 0.64 -21.23 7.95
C SER A 152 0.20 -19.79 7.76
N ALA A 153 -0.17 -19.15 8.87
CA ALA A 153 -0.65 -17.77 8.92
C ALA A 153 0.43 -16.82 9.47
N TYR A 154 0.55 -15.65 8.85
CA TYR A 154 1.56 -14.64 9.15
C TYR A 154 0.91 -13.24 9.22
N CYS A 155 1.45 -12.41 10.09
CA CYS A 155 1.11 -10.99 10.16
C CYS A 155 2.39 -10.17 10.02
N LEU A 156 2.40 -9.26 9.05
CA LEU A 156 3.51 -8.39 8.73
C LEU A 156 3.15 -6.94 9.04
N GLY A 157 4.10 -6.22 9.62
CA GLY A 157 3.93 -4.87 10.13
C GLY A 157 3.55 -4.84 11.61
N ARG A 158 2.78 -3.81 12.01
CA ARG A 158 2.35 -3.62 13.41
C ARG A 158 0.89 -4.05 13.57
N ILE A 159 0.66 -5.10 14.34
CA ILE A 159 -0.68 -5.65 14.65
C ILE A 159 -1.64 -4.56 15.17
N ASN A 160 -1.14 -3.57 15.91
CA ASN A 160 -1.94 -2.47 16.45
C ASN A 160 -2.06 -1.25 15.52
N ARG A 161 -1.57 -1.34 14.27
CA ARG A 161 -1.57 -0.29 13.25
C ARG A 161 -1.80 -0.93 11.87
N ASP A 162 -1.14 -0.43 10.83
CA ASP A 162 -1.14 -1.02 9.51
C ASP A 162 -0.35 -2.32 9.52
N CYS A 163 -1.03 -3.39 9.11
CA CYS A 163 -0.45 -4.70 8.95
C CYS A 163 -1.07 -5.41 7.76
N TRP A 164 -0.41 -6.47 7.32
CA TRP A 164 -0.84 -7.31 6.21
C TRP A 164 -0.74 -8.76 6.60
N TYR A 165 -1.79 -9.48 6.31
CA TYR A 165 -2.00 -10.85 6.68
C TYR A 165 -1.75 -11.74 5.47
N LEU A 166 -1.14 -12.89 5.74
CA LEU A 166 -0.85 -13.91 4.74
C LEU A 166 -1.10 -15.29 5.31
N TYR A 167 -1.85 -16.09 4.57
CA TYR A 167 -1.92 -17.53 4.74
C TYR A 167 -1.32 -18.20 3.51
N THR A 168 -0.40 -19.16 3.70
CA THR A 168 0.21 -19.91 2.60
C THR A 168 0.60 -21.33 2.97
N LEU A 169 0.79 -22.20 1.98
CA LEU A 169 1.40 -23.51 2.23
C LEU A 169 2.89 -23.28 2.48
N ASN A 170 3.33 -23.39 3.73
CA ASN A 170 4.75 -23.42 4.07
C ASN A 170 5.13 -24.81 4.61
N PRO A 171 4.99 -25.87 3.79
CA PRO A 171 5.08 -27.25 4.26
C PRO A 171 6.48 -27.57 4.77
N LEU A 172 6.55 -28.29 5.90
CA LEU A 172 7.81 -28.68 6.52
C LEU A 172 8.54 -29.77 5.71
N GLU A 173 7.82 -30.68 5.05
CA GLU A 173 8.35 -31.83 4.28
C GLU A 173 8.50 -31.56 2.76
N ASP A 174 9.12 -32.50 2.02
CA ASP A 174 9.44 -32.44 0.57
C ASP A 174 8.20 -32.32 -0.33
N PHE A 175 7.58 -31.15 -0.28
CA PHE A 175 6.45 -30.77 -1.09
C PHE A 175 6.92 -30.16 -2.40
N ILE A 176 6.37 -30.64 -3.51
CA ILE A 176 6.61 -30.04 -4.82
C ILE A 176 5.85 -28.70 -4.86
N GLY A 177 6.56 -27.61 -4.57
CA GLY A 177 6.02 -26.25 -4.70
C GLY A 177 5.96 -25.81 -6.16
N VAL A 178 5.65 -24.53 -6.39
CA VAL A 178 5.61 -23.91 -7.73
C VAL A 178 7.01 -23.95 -8.38
N GLN A 179 7.13 -24.64 -9.52
CA GLN A 179 8.40 -24.85 -10.25
C GLN A 179 8.58 -23.91 -11.46
N VAL A 180 7.97 -22.74 -11.44
CA VAL A 180 8.12 -21.71 -12.48
C VAL A 180 8.54 -20.38 -11.85
N PRO A 181 9.30 -19.51 -12.54
CA PRO A 181 9.62 -18.17 -12.03
C PRO A 181 8.35 -17.39 -11.70
N ASP A 182 8.24 -16.96 -10.45
CA ASP A 182 7.06 -16.26 -9.96
C ASP A 182 7.44 -15.10 -9.03
N GLN A 183 6.78 -13.97 -9.26
CA GLN A 183 6.90 -12.78 -8.44
C GLN A 183 5.65 -11.94 -8.54
N THR A 184 5.27 -11.31 -7.43
CA THR A 184 4.10 -10.45 -7.35
C THR A 184 4.46 -9.20 -6.54
N LEU A 185 4.22 -8.04 -7.14
CA LEU A 185 4.27 -6.76 -6.46
C LEU A 185 2.85 -6.30 -6.18
N GLU A 186 2.57 -5.98 -4.91
CA GLU A 186 1.35 -5.29 -4.49
C GLU A 186 1.70 -3.93 -3.89
N VAL A 187 1.04 -2.87 -4.36
CA VAL A 187 1.14 -1.51 -3.83
C VAL A 187 -0.26 -1.07 -3.43
N ILE A 188 -0.49 -0.92 -2.13
CA ILE A 188 -1.75 -0.44 -1.57
C ILE A 188 -1.56 1.01 -1.12
N MET A 189 -2.55 1.85 -1.40
CA MET A 189 -2.49 3.28 -1.15
C MET A 189 -3.78 3.75 -0.51
N GLU A 190 -3.66 4.58 0.53
CA GLU A 190 -4.80 5.13 1.27
C GLU A 190 -4.65 6.66 1.41
N LYS A 191 -5.76 7.33 1.77
CA LYS A 191 -5.81 8.77 2.09
C LYS A 191 -5.44 9.66 0.90
N LEU A 192 -5.83 9.26 -0.30
CA LEU A 192 -5.36 9.81 -1.57
C LEU A 192 -5.73 11.28 -1.78
N ASP A 193 -5.01 11.98 -2.67
CA ASP A 193 -5.33 13.37 -3.01
C ASP A 193 -6.73 13.45 -3.65
N PRO A 194 -7.70 14.14 -3.02
CA PRO A 194 -9.06 14.23 -3.54
C PRO A 194 -9.14 14.78 -4.96
N LYS A 195 -8.19 15.65 -5.36
CA LYS A 195 -8.14 16.18 -6.73
C LYS A 195 -7.86 15.11 -7.76
N VAL A 196 -7.03 14.12 -7.40
CA VAL A 196 -6.73 12.99 -8.28
C VAL A 196 -7.87 11.98 -8.25
N MET A 197 -8.42 11.69 -7.07
CA MET A 197 -9.55 10.78 -6.94
C MET A 197 -10.78 11.25 -7.73
N LYS A 198 -10.96 12.57 -7.88
CA LYS A 198 -12.03 13.14 -8.70
C LYS A 198 -11.99 12.67 -10.16
N ILE A 199 -10.84 12.25 -10.71
CA ILE A 199 -10.76 11.72 -12.09
C ILE A 199 -11.61 10.45 -12.26
N PHE A 200 -11.78 9.67 -11.20
CA PHE A 200 -12.45 8.36 -11.21
C PHE A 200 -13.92 8.46 -10.81
N THR A 201 -14.57 9.59 -11.14
CA THR A 201 -16.01 9.81 -10.93
C THR A 201 -16.69 10.14 -12.26
N LYS A 202 -17.98 9.78 -12.38
CA LYS A 202 -18.81 10.13 -13.55
C LYS A 202 -19.03 11.63 -13.72
N GLU A 203 -18.79 12.41 -12.66
CA GLU A 203 -18.79 13.88 -12.72
C GLU A 203 -17.65 14.42 -13.60
N VAL A 204 -16.48 13.77 -13.60
CA VAL A 204 -15.27 14.29 -14.27
C VAL A 204 -14.90 13.53 -15.54
N CYS A 205 -15.17 12.22 -15.58
CA CYS A 205 -14.89 11.38 -16.73
C CYS A 205 -16.15 10.61 -17.12
N SER A 206 -16.48 10.65 -18.40
CA SER A 206 -17.66 9.97 -18.95
C SER A 206 -17.42 8.48 -19.17
N THR A 207 -16.17 8.13 -19.53
CA THR A 207 -15.76 6.76 -19.90
C THR A 207 -14.55 6.30 -19.10
N ALA A 208 -14.38 4.99 -18.97
CA ALA A 208 -13.21 4.39 -18.33
C ALA A 208 -11.92 4.79 -19.05
N LYS A 209 -11.91 4.69 -20.38
CA LYS A 209 -10.78 5.12 -21.23
C LYS A 209 -10.35 6.57 -20.97
N GLU A 210 -11.30 7.49 -20.78
CA GLU A 210 -10.99 8.88 -20.44
C GLU A 210 -10.28 8.99 -19.08
N ALA A 211 -10.78 8.28 -18.06
CA ALA A 211 -10.16 8.23 -16.73
C ALA A 211 -8.74 7.63 -16.80
N THR A 212 -8.54 6.56 -17.58
CA THR A 212 -7.25 5.90 -17.82
C THR A 212 -6.22 6.86 -18.42
N GLN A 213 -6.61 7.62 -19.45
CA GLN A 213 -5.72 8.57 -20.13
C GLN A 213 -5.44 9.81 -19.28
N LYS A 214 -6.46 10.35 -18.60
CA LYS A 214 -6.36 11.57 -17.79
C LYS A 214 -5.54 11.36 -16.51
N SER A 215 -5.64 10.18 -15.91
CA SER A 215 -4.81 9.78 -14.76
C SER A 215 -3.38 9.41 -15.14
N GLY A 216 -3.15 9.02 -16.40
CA GLY A 216 -1.85 8.56 -16.88
C GLY A 216 -1.58 7.07 -16.63
N ILE A 217 -2.60 6.28 -16.29
CA ILE A 217 -2.51 4.81 -16.13
C ILE A 217 -2.02 4.16 -17.42
N ASP A 218 -2.47 4.67 -18.58
CA ASP A 218 -2.07 4.20 -19.91
C ASP A 218 -0.56 4.29 -20.18
N LYS A 219 0.13 5.20 -19.47
CA LYS A 219 1.57 5.46 -19.64
C LYS A 219 2.44 4.74 -18.61
N LEU A 220 1.84 4.09 -17.61
CA LEU A 220 2.59 3.50 -16.51
C LEU A 220 3.45 2.32 -16.98
N MET A 221 2.85 1.44 -17.77
CA MET A 221 3.51 0.26 -18.33
C MET A 221 3.15 0.16 -19.83
N PRO A 222 4.00 0.72 -20.72
CA PRO A 222 3.74 0.72 -22.16
C PRO A 222 3.57 -0.69 -22.73
N GLY A 223 2.64 -0.86 -23.67
CA GLY A 223 2.37 -2.15 -24.33
C GLY A 223 1.31 -3.02 -23.65
N LEU A 224 0.68 -2.51 -22.59
CA LEU A 224 -0.39 -3.19 -21.86
C LEU A 224 -1.70 -3.18 -22.68
N ALA A 225 -2.30 -4.35 -22.86
CA ALA A 225 -3.66 -4.46 -23.40
C ALA A 225 -4.68 -4.24 -22.28
N ILE A 226 -5.12 -2.98 -22.12
CA ILE A 226 -6.02 -2.54 -21.03
C ILE A 226 -7.49 -2.91 -21.32
N ASP A 227 -8.17 -3.40 -20.29
CA ASP A 227 -9.62 -3.58 -20.17
C ASP A 227 -10.06 -2.84 -18.90
N ASP A 228 -10.69 -1.68 -19.06
CA ASP A 228 -11.00 -0.75 -17.98
C ASP A 228 -12.52 -0.55 -17.81
N TYR A 229 -12.91 -0.21 -16.59
CA TYR A 229 -14.30 0.06 -16.24
C TYR A 229 -14.39 1.21 -15.22
N LEU A 230 -15.37 2.09 -15.44
CA LEU A 230 -15.68 3.24 -14.57
C LEU A 230 -17.09 3.06 -14.03
N PHE A 231 -17.17 2.86 -12.72
CA PHE A 231 -18.40 2.62 -11.97
C PHE A 231 -19.23 3.91 -11.82
N ASP A 232 -20.51 3.74 -11.47
CA ASP A 232 -21.47 4.81 -11.28
C ASP A 232 -21.93 4.83 -9.82
N PRO A 233 -21.86 5.96 -9.11
CA PRO A 233 -21.41 7.29 -9.56
C PRO A 233 -19.88 7.46 -9.64
N CYS A 234 -19.12 6.57 -9.01
CA CYS A 234 -17.67 6.64 -8.95
C CYS A 234 -17.04 5.27 -8.70
N GLY A 235 -15.72 5.20 -8.89
CA GLY A 235 -14.94 3.97 -8.77
C GLY A 235 -14.37 3.56 -10.12
N TYR A 236 -13.19 2.95 -10.10
CA TYR A 236 -12.52 2.50 -11.32
C TYR A 236 -11.81 1.17 -11.09
N SER A 237 -11.87 0.31 -12.10
CA SER A 237 -11.10 -0.95 -12.12
C SER A 237 -10.53 -1.18 -13.51
N MET A 238 -9.35 -1.78 -13.58
CA MET A 238 -8.79 -2.21 -14.86
C MET A 238 -7.93 -3.45 -14.71
N ASN A 239 -7.98 -4.27 -15.74
CA ASN A 239 -7.01 -5.31 -16.01
C ASN A 239 -6.15 -4.92 -17.19
N GLY A 240 -4.90 -5.31 -17.15
CA GLY A 240 -3.97 -5.14 -18.24
C GLY A 240 -3.18 -6.41 -18.49
N LEU A 241 -3.05 -6.79 -19.76
CA LEU A 241 -2.32 -7.99 -20.15
C LEU A 241 -1.07 -7.67 -20.99
N PHE A 242 0.02 -8.37 -20.69
CA PHE A 242 1.20 -8.48 -21.54
C PHE A 242 1.27 -9.86 -22.19
N LYS A 243 2.08 -9.96 -23.26
CA LYS A 243 2.49 -11.27 -23.79
C LYS A 243 3.26 -12.05 -22.71
N GLY A 244 3.15 -13.38 -22.71
CA GLY A 244 3.87 -14.25 -21.78
C GLY A 244 3.17 -14.51 -20.44
N GLY A 245 1.89 -14.17 -20.31
CA GLY A 245 1.11 -14.48 -19.10
C GLY A 245 1.30 -13.50 -17.93
N TYR A 246 1.81 -12.30 -18.21
CA TYR A 246 1.93 -11.25 -17.20
C TYR A 246 0.71 -10.31 -17.21
N TYR A 247 0.32 -9.87 -16.03
CA TYR A 247 -0.84 -9.01 -15.83
C TYR A 247 -0.51 -7.81 -14.95
N VAL A 248 -1.40 -6.83 -15.01
CA VAL A 248 -1.49 -5.69 -14.10
C VAL A 248 -2.97 -5.54 -13.73
N THR A 249 -3.28 -5.22 -12.48
CA THR A 249 -4.61 -4.77 -12.09
C THR A 249 -4.55 -3.54 -11.20
N ILE A 250 -5.52 -2.64 -11.35
CA ILE A 250 -5.66 -1.42 -10.54
C ILE A 250 -7.11 -1.26 -10.15
N HIS A 251 -7.36 -1.07 -8.85
CA HIS A 251 -8.69 -0.80 -8.29
C HIS A 251 -8.66 0.50 -7.50
N ILE A 252 -9.69 1.33 -7.68
CA ILE A 252 -9.75 2.68 -7.12
C ILE A 252 -11.12 2.93 -6.50
N THR A 253 -11.11 3.19 -5.19
CA THR A 253 -12.22 3.70 -4.38
C THR A 253 -11.93 5.19 -4.10
N PRO A 254 -12.55 6.13 -4.83
CA PRO A 254 -12.17 7.56 -4.80
C PRO A 254 -12.73 8.35 -3.60
N GLU A 255 -13.65 7.79 -2.82
CA GLU A 255 -14.39 8.50 -1.79
C GLU A 255 -13.47 9.07 -0.70
N PRO A 256 -13.53 10.37 -0.37
CA PRO A 256 -12.55 11.01 0.51
C PRO A 256 -12.43 10.40 1.92
N GLY A 257 -13.53 9.83 2.45
CA GLY A 257 -13.56 9.26 3.80
C GLY A 257 -12.78 7.95 3.96
N TYR A 258 -12.66 7.18 2.87
CA TYR A 258 -12.09 5.84 2.86
C TYR A 258 -11.35 5.54 1.54
N SER A 259 -10.78 6.59 0.94
CA SER A 259 -10.11 6.48 -0.36
C SER A 259 -9.03 5.40 -0.32
N TYR A 260 -9.06 4.53 -1.33
CA TYR A 260 -8.22 3.35 -1.42
C TYR A 260 -7.84 3.10 -2.88
N VAL A 261 -6.57 2.77 -3.13
CA VAL A 261 -6.09 2.31 -4.43
C VAL A 261 -5.17 1.12 -4.26
N SER A 262 -5.39 0.08 -5.03
CA SER A 262 -4.45 -1.02 -5.17
C SER A 262 -3.85 -1.06 -6.57
N PHE A 263 -2.61 -1.52 -6.63
CA PHE A 263 -1.91 -1.87 -7.85
C PHE A 263 -1.25 -3.23 -7.62
N GLU A 264 -1.43 -4.14 -8.55
CA GLU A 264 -0.83 -5.47 -8.48
C GLU A 264 -0.30 -5.89 -9.85
N THR A 265 0.86 -6.56 -9.87
CA THR A 265 1.43 -7.11 -11.09
C THR A 265 2.38 -8.25 -10.81
N ASN A 266 2.44 -9.22 -11.72
CA ASN A 266 3.47 -10.24 -11.76
C ASN A 266 4.54 -10.00 -12.84
N TYR A 267 4.61 -8.80 -13.41
CA TYR A 267 5.53 -8.51 -14.50
C TYR A 267 7.00 -8.65 -14.05
N PRO A 268 7.85 -9.39 -14.78
CA PRO A 268 9.23 -9.65 -14.39
C PRO A 268 10.06 -8.36 -14.39
N GLN A 269 10.72 -8.10 -13.27
CA GLN A 269 11.57 -6.95 -12.98
C GLN A 269 12.60 -7.36 -11.95
N GLU A 270 13.87 -7.10 -12.22
CA GLU A 270 14.93 -7.22 -11.20
C GLU A 270 14.71 -6.20 -10.07
N SER A 271 14.21 -5.00 -10.39
CA SER A 271 13.84 -4.00 -9.39
C SER A 271 12.58 -3.25 -9.79
N TYR A 272 11.64 -3.17 -8.86
CA TYR A 272 10.39 -2.42 -9.04
C TYR A 272 10.51 -0.92 -8.69
N SER A 273 11.71 -0.44 -8.36
CA SER A 273 11.93 0.93 -7.88
C SER A 273 11.45 1.96 -8.91
N ASP A 274 11.78 1.77 -10.18
CA ASP A 274 11.39 2.69 -11.26
C ASP A 274 9.89 2.66 -11.52
N LEU A 275 9.27 1.47 -11.50
CA LEU A 275 7.82 1.34 -11.64
C LEU A 275 7.08 2.10 -10.53
N ILE A 276 7.50 1.91 -9.28
CA ILE A 276 6.88 2.58 -8.13
C ILE A 276 7.15 4.09 -8.16
N ASN A 277 8.32 4.52 -8.66
CA ASN A 277 8.67 5.93 -8.86
C ASN A 277 7.87 6.59 -10.00
N ARG A 278 7.43 5.84 -11.01
CA ARG A 278 6.51 6.33 -12.07
C ARG A 278 5.09 6.50 -11.53
N TYR A 279 4.70 5.73 -10.50
CA TYR A 279 3.41 5.81 -9.81
C TYR A 279 3.28 7.08 -8.93
N LYS A 280 3.31 8.27 -9.58
CA LYS A 280 3.30 9.59 -8.93
C LYS A 280 1.91 10.18 -8.73
N PHE A 281 0.89 9.75 -9.48
CA PHE A 281 -0.45 10.35 -9.42
C PHE A 281 -1.23 9.96 -8.15
N VAL A 282 -0.79 8.95 -7.41
CA VAL A 282 -1.58 8.34 -6.31
C VAL A 282 -0.91 8.53 -4.95
N LEU A 283 -1.09 9.67 -4.24
CA LEU A 283 -0.46 9.88 -2.91
C LEU A 283 -1.20 10.87 -1.97
N PRO A 284 -1.41 10.58 -0.65
CA PRO A 284 -0.42 10.00 0.27
C PRO A 284 -0.84 8.94 1.33
N GLY A 285 -0.12 7.81 1.26
CA GLY A 285 0.02 6.74 2.26
C GLY A 285 0.34 5.48 1.48
N LYS A 286 1.59 4.98 1.48
CA LYS A 286 2.01 3.87 0.59
C LYS A 286 2.34 2.64 1.42
N PHE A 287 1.58 1.59 1.21
CA PHE A 287 1.86 0.24 1.63
C PHE A 287 2.46 -0.52 0.45
N LYS A 288 3.52 -1.31 0.67
CA LYS A 288 4.14 -2.15 -0.35
C LYS A 288 4.33 -3.56 0.20
N CYS A 289 3.83 -4.56 -0.52
CA CYS A 289 4.19 -5.96 -0.34
C CYS A 289 4.84 -6.48 -1.62
N PHE A 290 5.89 -7.29 -1.48
CA PHE A 290 6.56 -7.93 -2.60
C PHE A 290 6.87 -9.38 -2.25
N ILE A 291 6.45 -10.30 -3.11
CA ILE A 291 6.66 -11.73 -2.96
C ILE A 291 7.38 -12.24 -4.20
N ALA A 292 8.42 -13.05 -4.04
CA ALA A 292 9.12 -13.69 -5.17
C ALA A 292 9.65 -15.06 -4.77
N ASN A 293 9.56 -16.04 -5.67
CA ASN A 293 10.19 -17.33 -5.46
C ASN A 293 11.68 -17.33 -5.86
N LYS A 294 12.36 -18.42 -5.52
CA LYS A 294 13.80 -18.60 -5.80
C LYS A 294 14.13 -18.62 -7.30
N LEU A 295 13.16 -18.93 -8.15
CA LEU A 295 13.33 -18.98 -9.61
C LEU A 295 13.14 -17.59 -10.27
N SER A 296 12.66 -16.61 -9.51
CA SER A 296 12.40 -15.26 -9.99
C SER A 296 13.68 -14.49 -10.32
N VAL A 297 13.58 -13.61 -11.33
CA VAL A 297 14.62 -12.61 -11.64
C VAL A 297 14.87 -11.64 -10.48
N ALA A 298 13.92 -11.48 -9.56
CA ALA A 298 14.06 -10.66 -8.36
C ALA A 298 14.60 -11.42 -7.13
N SER A 299 14.86 -12.72 -7.24
CA SER A 299 15.37 -13.54 -6.12
C SER A 299 16.63 -12.96 -5.49
N LEU A 300 17.56 -12.43 -6.31
CA LEU A 300 18.80 -11.80 -5.86
C LEU A 300 18.62 -10.34 -5.39
N SER A 301 17.57 -9.66 -5.83
CA SER A 301 17.35 -8.24 -5.53
C SER A 301 16.57 -8.00 -4.24
N ASN A 302 15.91 -9.03 -3.70
CA ASN A 302 15.26 -8.96 -2.38
C ASN A 302 16.24 -8.56 -1.27
N CYS A 303 17.50 -9.02 -1.35
CA CYS A 303 18.57 -8.61 -0.44
C CYS A 303 19.04 -7.15 -0.63
N LEU A 304 18.72 -6.50 -1.75
CA LEU A 304 19.18 -5.15 -2.11
C LEU A 304 18.13 -4.05 -1.85
N THR A 305 16.94 -4.38 -1.34
CA THR A 305 15.84 -3.43 -1.09
C THR A 305 16.09 -2.44 0.05
N HIS A 306 17.24 -2.53 0.73
CA HIS A 306 17.67 -1.55 1.73
C HIS A 306 17.68 -0.10 1.20
N LYS A 307 17.90 0.11 -0.11
CA LYS A 307 18.16 1.44 -0.74
C LYS A 307 16.99 2.08 -1.50
N VAL A 308 15.75 1.63 -1.33
CA VAL A 308 14.62 2.28 -2.02
C VAL A 308 14.13 3.50 -1.22
N ASP A 309 14.72 4.66 -1.53
CA ASP A 309 14.23 5.96 -1.05
C ASP A 309 13.25 6.56 -2.05
N PHE A 310 11.99 6.67 -1.65
CA PHE A 310 10.97 7.38 -2.42
C PHE A 310 11.02 8.87 -2.07
N LYS A 311 11.30 9.72 -3.07
CA LYS A 311 11.33 11.18 -2.87
C LYS A 311 10.01 11.67 -2.28
N GLY A 312 10.06 12.28 -1.10
CA GLY A 312 8.88 12.80 -0.40
C GLY A 312 8.16 11.79 0.51
N PHE A 313 8.74 10.61 0.73
CA PHE A 313 8.23 9.57 1.64
C PHE A 313 9.31 9.15 2.63
N CYS A 314 8.87 8.69 3.79
CA CYS A 314 9.73 8.05 4.77
C CYS A 314 9.27 6.61 4.96
N ARG A 315 10.19 5.66 4.81
CA ARG A 315 9.96 4.27 5.22
C ARG A 315 9.72 4.24 6.73
N LYS A 316 8.58 3.71 7.15
CA LYS A 316 8.19 3.53 8.55
C LYS A 316 8.52 2.13 9.04
N GLU A 317 8.40 1.15 8.15
CA GLU A 317 8.65 -0.26 8.46
C GLU A 317 9.27 -0.96 7.26
N LEU A 318 10.05 -1.98 7.58
CA LEU A 318 10.62 -2.93 6.64
C LEU A 318 10.71 -4.27 7.36
N GLN A 319 10.11 -5.29 6.79
CA GLN A 319 10.19 -6.66 7.28
C GLN A 319 10.51 -7.59 6.11
N PHE A 320 11.32 -8.61 6.42
CA PHE A 320 11.70 -9.66 5.49
C PHE A 320 11.28 -10.99 6.09
N SER A 321 10.64 -11.82 5.27
CA SER A 321 10.23 -13.16 5.65
C SER A 321 10.76 -14.13 4.61
N HIS A 322 11.49 -15.14 5.08
CA HIS A 322 11.95 -16.25 4.26
C HIS A 322 11.00 -17.43 4.51
N PHE A 323 10.26 -17.81 3.48
CA PHE A 323 9.48 -19.05 3.44
C PHE A 323 10.25 -20.11 2.66
N LYS A 324 9.76 -21.34 2.65
CA LYS A 324 10.46 -22.45 1.98
C LYS A 324 10.71 -22.18 0.49
N ASN A 325 9.68 -21.71 -0.21
CA ASN A 325 9.71 -21.49 -1.66
C ASN A 325 9.78 -20.01 -2.06
N TYR A 326 9.44 -19.10 -1.14
CA TYR A 326 9.25 -17.68 -1.42
C TYR A 326 9.97 -16.79 -0.41
N ASP A 327 10.51 -15.69 -0.92
CA ASP A 327 10.96 -14.56 -0.13
C ASP A 327 9.93 -13.45 -0.22
N LEU A 328 9.60 -12.87 0.94
CA LEU A 328 8.64 -11.78 1.06
C LEU A 328 9.31 -10.56 1.69
N THR A 329 9.11 -9.41 1.04
CA THR A 329 9.46 -8.09 1.58
C THR A 329 8.21 -7.24 1.80
N TYR A 330 7.99 -6.87 3.06
CA TYR A 330 6.96 -5.92 3.47
C TYR A 330 7.60 -4.56 3.76
N ALA A 331 7.01 -3.49 3.23
CA ALA A 331 7.46 -2.13 3.54
C ALA A 331 6.30 -1.14 3.64
N LEU A 332 6.25 -0.41 4.75
CA LEU A 332 5.31 0.67 4.96
C LEU A 332 5.99 2.03 4.75
N PHE A 333 5.37 2.89 3.96
CA PHE A 333 5.84 4.24 3.68
C PHE A 333 4.74 5.24 4.02
N ALA A 334 5.09 6.28 4.76
CA ALA A 334 4.23 7.43 4.95
C ALA A 334 4.77 8.59 4.12
N LYS A 335 3.88 9.49 3.66
CA LYS A 335 4.33 10.78 3.14
C LYS A 335 5.27 11.38 4.18
N ALA A 336 6.46 11.78 3.74
CA ALA A 336 7.29 12.60 4.57
C ALA A 336 6.38 13.78 4.95
N PRO A 337 6.25 14.12 6.25
CA PRO A 337 5.49 15.30 6.62
C PRO A 337 5.95 16.41 5.67
N ARG A 338 5.00 17.09 5.02
CA ARG A 338 5.31 18.36 4.37
C ARG A 338 5.80 19.23 5.52
N ARG A 339 7.09 19.16 5.83
CA ARG A 339 7.75 20.21 6.57
C ARG A 339 7.69 21.36 5.59
N ALA A 340 6.59 22.10 5.64
CA ALA A 340 6.61 23.49 5.26
C ALA A 340 7.76 24.07 6.08
N LEU A 341 8.91 24.22 5.45
CA LEU A 341 9.81 25.27 5.86
C LEU A 341 9.03 26.54 5.60
N VAL A 342 8.38 27.10 6.62
CA VAL A 342 7.86 28.46 6.53
C VAL A 342 9.07 29.37 6.75
N TRP A 343 9.79 29.63 5.67
CA TRP A 343 10.64 30.81 5.60
C TRP A 343 9.71 32.01 5.41
N ARG A 344 9.69 32.92 6.37
CA ARG A 344 8.91 34.16 6.29
C ARG A 344 9.81 35.31 5.86
N THR A 345 9.25 36.24 5.10
CA THR A 345 9.84 37.59 4.99
C THR A 345 9.51 38.38 6.26
N PRO A 346 10.28 39.45 6.58
CA PRO A 346 9.88 40.39 7.63
C PRO A 346 8.42 40.84 7.43
N ALA A 347 7.66 40.93 8.53
CA ALA A 347 6.23 41.30 8.60
C ALA A 347 5.19 40.31 8.05
N GLN A 348 5.55 39.08 7.64
CA GLN A 348 4.56 38.08 7.19
C GLN A 348 3.81 37.42 8.36
N ALA A 349 2.49 37.24 8.24
CA ALA A 349 1.61 36.69 9.28
C ALA A 349 1.83 35.18 9.52
N TYR A 350 1.56 34.72 10.75
CA TYR A 350 1.70 33.32 11.15
C TYR A 350 0.63 32.41 10.53
N VAL A 351 1.04 31.25 10.03
CA VAL A 351 0.14 30.13 9.68
C VAL A 351 0.10 29.17 10.87
N ARG A 352 -1.02 29.14 11.60
CA ARG A 352 -1.17 28.38 12.86
C ARG A 352 -0.98 26.87 12.69
N ASP A 353 -1.26 26.34 11.50
CA ASP A 353 -1.19 24.90 11.19
C ASP A 353 0.25 24.38 10.99
N CYS A 354 1.26 25.27 11.02
CA CYS A 354 2.68 24.96 10.81
C CYS A 354 3.51 25.04 12.10
N LEU A 355 2.88 25.16 13.27
CA LEU A 355 3.54 25.25 14.56
C LEU A 355 3.83 23.85 15.12
N LEU A 356 5.07 23.58 15.53
CA LEU A 356 5.40 22.44 16.39
C LEU A 356 5.19 22.84 17.87
N PRO A 357 4.69 21.95 18.74
CA PRO A 357 4.69 22.21 20.18
C PRO A 357 6.15 22.24 20.69
N GLY A 358 6.57 23.36 21.26
CA GLY A 358 7.81 23.43 22.01
C GLY A 358 7.70 22.66 23.33
N ILE A 359 8.65 21.78 23.63
CA ILE A 359 8.76 21.15 24.96
C ILE A 359 9.26 22.22 25.94
N ARG A 360 8.41 22.62 26.89
CA ARG A 360 8.84 23.24 28.15
C ARG A 360 8.73 22.17 29.22
N HIS A 361 9.78 21.97 30.02
CA HIS A 361 9.66 21.65 31.46
C HIS A 361 11.01 21.82 32.17
N GLY A 362 10.95 22.36 33.38
CA GLY A 362 12.07 22.45 34.33
C GLY A 362 11.79 23.44 35.45
N ALA A 363 11.56 22.95 36.67
CA ALA A 363 11.47 23.77 37.88
C ALA A 363 12.83 24.42 38.23
N ARG A 364 12.78 25.41 39.13
CA ARG A 364 13.72 26.51 39.46
C ARG A 364 15.26 26.27 39.53
N SER A 365 15.84 25.14 39.14
CA SER A 365 17.28 24.91 39.30
C SER A 365 17.99 24.05 38.25
N ILE A 366 17.31 23.34 37.34
CA ILE A 366 17.96 22.57 36.26
C ILE A 366 17.20 22.79 34.94
N MET A 367 17.89 23.31 33.93
CA MET A 367 17.32 23.48 32.58
C MET A 367 17.97 22.47 31.62
N LEU A 368 17.20 21.45 31.23
CA LEU A 368 17.56 20.53 30.15
C LEU A 368 17.04 21.10 28.82
N ARG A 369 17.91 21.28 27.83
CA ARG A 369 17.50 21.64 26.46
C ARG A 369 18.05 20.64 25.46
N ALA A 370 17.18 20.17 24.57
CA ALA A 370 17.56 19.42 23.38
C ALA A 370 17.46 20.35 22.16
N ALA A 371 18.53 20.43 21.37
CA ALA A 371 18.45 20.98 20.03
C ALA A 371 17.88 19.91 19.10
N ILE A 372 16.67 20.09 18.60
CA ILE A 372 16.03 19.15 17.69
C ILE A 372 16.51 19.49 16.27
N SER A 373 17.29 18.59 15.66
CA SER A 373 17.59 18.66 14.23
C SER A 373 16.49 17.94 13.44
N TRP A 374 16.49 18.14 12.12
CA TRP A 374 15.53 17.54 11.19
C TRP A 374 15.59 15.99 11.15
N PHE A 375 16.65 15.38 11.65
CA PHE A 375 16.93 13.94 11.51
C PHE A 375 16.98 13.17 12.84
N SER A 376 17.44 13.82 13.92
CA SER A 376 17.50 13.23 15.27
C SER A 376 17.56 14.32 16.35
N ALA A 377 17.37 13.91 17.61
CA ALA A 377 17.81 14.73 18.73
C ALA A 377 19.33 14.95 18.61
N GLY A 378 19.76 16.22 18.60
CA GLY A 378 21.17 16.55 18.72
C GLY A 378 21.71 16.17 20.10
N PRO A 379 23.03 16.30 20.34
CA PRO A 379 23.63 16.02 21.64
C PRO A 379 22.91 16.79 22.75
N ILE A 380 22.50 16.07 23.80
CA ILE A 380 21.89 16.69 24.98
C ILE A 380 23.02 17.27 25.82
N VAL A 381 23.03 18.59 25.95
CA VAL A 381 24.00 19.30 26.78
C VAL A 381 23.32 19.66 28.10
N ALA A 382 23.78 19.04 29.18
CA ALA A 382 23.35 19.39 30.53
C ALA A 382 24.14 20.61 31.02
N LEU A 383 23.47 21.75 31.18
CA LEU A 383 24.07 22.94 31.75
C LEU A 383 23.96 22.86 33.28
N LYS A 384 25.12 22.74 33.95
CA LYS A 384 25.22 22.62 35.42
C LYS A 384 25.20 23.97 36.16
N GLU A 385 24.96 25.06 35.45
CA GLU A 385 25.05 26.43 35.97
C GLU A 385 23.79 27.24 35.62
N ARG A 386 23.52 28.31 36.39
CA ARG A 386 22.51 29.30 36.00
C ARG A 386 22.97 30.03 34.74
N THR A 387 22.14 30.01 33.69
CA THR A 387 22.44 30.65 32.42
C THR A 387 21.77 32.02 32.33
N SER A 388 22.49 33.07 31.94
CA SER A 388 21.86 34.33 31.52
C SER A 388 21.27 34.21 30.11
N GLY A 389 20.33 35.09 29.75
CA GLY A 389 19.76 35.12 28.39
C GLY A 389 20.83 35.34 27.30
N GLU A 390 21.93 36.01 27.63
CA GLU A 390 23.06 36.25 26.74
C GLU A 390 23.96 35.01 26.60
N LYS A 391 24.32 34.35 27.70
CA LYS A 391 25.08 33.09 27.69
C LYS A 391 24.32 32.00 26.91
N ASN A 392 22.99 31.99 27.00
CA ASN A 392 22.13 31.09 26.22
C ASN A 392 22.18 31.37 24.71
N ARG A 393 22.17 32.64 24.29
CA ARG A 393 22.32 33.00 22.87
C ARG A 393 23.67 32.56 22.31
N GLN A 394 24.73 32.71 23.09
CA GLN A 394 26.07 32.28 22.69
C GLN A 394 26.18 30.76 22.55
N ILE A 395 25.61 29.98 23.48
CA ILE A 395 25.61 28.51 23.40
C ILE A 395 24.83 28.03 22.16
N LEU A 396 23.66 28.61 21.89
CA LEU A 396 22.88 28.28 20.70
C LEU A 396 23.62 28.64 19.42
N ALA A 397 24.26 29.81 19.38
CA ALA A 397 25.12 30.24 18.28
C ALA A 397 26.21 29.20 18.00
N ASP A 398 27.03 28.88 18.99
CA ASP A 398 28.22 28.04 18.80
C ASP A 398 27.86 26.60 18.41
N GLN A 399 26.77 26.05 18.97
CA GLN A 399 26.35 24.66 18.72
C GLN A 399 25.51 24.51 17.44
N MET A 400 24.66 25.50 17.10
CA MET A 400 23.85 25.44 15.88
C MET A 400 24.65 25.85 14.63
N HIS A 401 25.69 26.68 14.76
CA HIS A 401 26.47 27.19 13.62
C HIS A 401 27.13 26.07 12.81
N LEU A 402 27.74 25.10 13.49
CA LEU A 402 28.37 23.95 12.83
C LEU A 402 27.34 23.08 12.07
N MET A 403 26.19 22.81 12.69
CA MET A 403 25.13 22.01 12.09
C MET A 403 24.48 22.71 10.89
N VAL A 404 24.27 24.03 10.99
CA VAL A 404 23.72 24.86 9.92
C VAL A 404 24.69 24.93 8.74
N ARG A 405 26.00 25.06 8.99
CA ARG A 405 27.03 25.02 7.93
C ARG A 405 27.06 23.68 7.18
N ILE A 406 27.03 22.56 7.90
CA ILE A 406 27.03 21.22 7.28
C ILE A 406 25.76 21.00 6.46
N SER A 407 24.60 21.45 6.98
CA SER A 407 23.31 21.19 6.35
C SER A 407 22.98 22.19 5.22
N PHE A 408 23.57 23.38 5.24
CA PHE A 408 23.26 24.49 4.32
C PHE A 408 24.53 25.28 3.94
N PRO A 409 25.37 24.76 3.03
CA PRO A 409 26.70 25.32 2.73
C PRO A 409 26.69 26.68 2.02
N ALA A 410 25.53 27.17 1.55
CA ALA A 410 25.40 28.39 0.75
C ALA A 410 25.39 29.72 1.56
N GLY A 411 25.49 29.69 2.89
CA GLY A 411 25.88 30.87 3.70
C GLY A 411 24.83 31.95 4.04
N ASP A 412 23.65 31.96 3.42
CA ASP A 412 22.66 33.06 3.61
C ASP A 412 21.48 32.66 4.51
N ARG A 413 21.65 32.55 5.84
CA ARG A 413 20.55 32.10 6.71
C ARG A 413 20.34 32.98 7.95
N ILE A 414 19.08 33.09 8.36
CA ILE A 414 18.62 33.89 9.51
C ILE A 414 18.06 32.93 10.57
N PHE A 415 18.52 33.08 11.81
CA PHE A 415 18.06 32.31 12.97
C PHE A 415 17.40 33.26 13.97
N GLN A 416 16.18 32.93 14.40
CA GLN A 416 15.45 33.70 15.41
C GLN A 416 15.15 32.81 16.62
N VAL A 417 15.56 33.28 17.79
CA VAL A 417 15.32 32.59 19.07
C VAL A 417 13.86 32.74 19.47
N ASP A 418 13.32 31.71 20.13
CA ASP A 418 11.97 31.73 20.68
C ASP A 418 11.78 32.90 21.67
N ASN A 419 10.67 33.63 21.53
CA ASN A 419 10.35 34.90 22.21
C ASN A 419 11.22 36.13 21.88
N ALA A 420 12.06 36.10 20.84
CA ALA A 420 12.69 37.33 20.35
C ALA A 420 11.64 38.27 19.73
N PRO A 421 11.70 39.60 19.95
CA PRO A 421 10.83 40.56 19.28
C PRO A 421 10.77 40.31 17.77
N VAL A 422 9.64 40.60 17.13
CA VAL A 422 9.37 40.24 15.71
C VAL A 422 10.44 40.75 14.74
N PHE A 423 11.18 41.80 15.13
CA PHE A 423 12.24 42.46 14.36
C PHE A 423 13.66 42.03 14.76
N ALA A 424 13.85 41.25 15.82
CA ALA A 424 15.16 40.83 16.31
C ALA A 424 15.47 39.40 15.86
N ALA A 425 15.81 39.22 14.58
CA ALA A 425 16.41 37.99 14.10
C ALA A 425 17.93 38.17 14.04
N CYS A 426 18.72 37.11 14.25
CA CYS A 426 20.16 37.15 14.06
C CYS A 426 20.52 36.50 12.73
N GLN A 427 21.34 37.16 11.91
CA GLN A 427 21.85 36.58 10.68
C GLN A 427 23.07 35.72 11.01
N LEU A 428 23.02 34.43 10.67
CA LEU A 428 24.19 33.57 10.72
C LEU A 428 24.96 33.74 9.41
N THR A 429 26.12 34.36 9.50
CA THR A 429 27.03 34.49 8.35
C THR A 429 28.16 33.48 8.45
N ASN A 430 28.86 33.26 7.33
CA ASN A 430 30.06 32.42 7.29
C ASN A 430 31.17 32.88 8.26
N THR A 431 31.11 34.08 8.83
CA THR A 431 32.11 34.58 9.79
C THR A 431 31.60 34.67 11.24
N GLY A 432 30.35 34.26 11.52
CA GLY A 432 29.75 34.29 12.86
C GLY A 432 28.34 34.91 12.89
N LEU A 433 27.76 35.09 14.08
CA LEU A 433 26.48 35.79 14.25
C LEU A 433 26.66 37.30 14.02
N LYS A 434 25.83 37.88 13.15
CA LYS A 434 25.56 39.31 13.13
C LYS A 434 24.15 39.56 13.64
N LEU A 435 24.02 40.47 14.60
CA LEU A 435 22.71 41.04 14.94
C LEU A 435 22.24 41.85 13.74
N SER A 436 21.12 41.47 13.14
CA SER A 436 20.38 42.38 12.27
C SER A 436 19.55 43.29 13.17
N ILE A 437 19.75 44.61 13.02
CA ILE A 437 18.84 45.61 13.58
C ILE A 437 17.56 45.61 12.77
#